data_AF-A0A411PKN9-F1
#
_entry.id   AF-A0A411PKN9-F1
#
_cell.length_a   1.000
_cell.length_b   1.000
_cell.length_c   1.000
_cell.angle_alpha   90.00
_cell.angle_beta   90.00
_cell.angle_gamma   90.00
#
_symmetry.space_group_name_H-M   'P 1'
#
loop_
_entity.id
_entity.type
_entity.pdbx_description
1 polymer ?
#
loop_
_entity_poly.entity_id
_entity_poly.type
_entity_poly.pdbx_seq_one_letter_code
_entity_poly.pdbx_strand_id
1 'polypeptide(L)'
;MSTYSQRLKLVQLTAISSLLFALIGFSYNVWRMQASEHNANIRDASFEMLLQLSELELIIYAGHYDQDSKLGSPRKGWVKVGLINDLSLITTPSVQSSAKQLKQTWQQHWQNYQRQQQSTNEIVAQIDQVRAEVRLLLKDLN
;
A
#
# COMPACT_ATOMS: atom_id res chain seq x y z
N MET A 1 -56.00 27.20 24.43
CA MET A 1 -54.94 26.27 24.90
C MET A 1 -54.40 25.32 23.83
N SER A 2 -55.11 25.04 22.72
CA SER A 2 -54.64 24.10 21.67
C SER A 2 -53.48 24.62 20.79
N THR A 3 -53.40 25.93 20.56
CA THR A 3 -52.40 26.54 19.66
C THR A 3 -50.99 26.53 20.26
N TYR A 4 -50.86 26.64 21.58
CA TYR A 4 -49.59 26.64 22.29
C TYR A 4 -48.93 25.25 22.30
N SER A 5 -49.72 24.19 22.56
CA SER A 5 -49.23 22.81 22.50
C SER A 5 -48.87 22.37 21.09
N GLN A 6 -49.58 22.84 20.06
CA GLN A 6 -49.21 22.63 18.66
C GLN A 6 -47.86 23.29 18.31
N ARG A 7 -47.62 24.54 18.73
CA ARG A 7 -46.33 25.22 18.54
C ARG A 7 -45.18 24.49 19.23
N LEU A 8 -45.38 24.01 20.46
CA LEU A 8 -44.38 23.21 21.18
C LEU A 8 -44.03 21.91 20.46
N LYS A 9 -45.04 21.18 19.94
CA LYS A 9 -44.82 19.97 19.15
C LYS A 9 -44.01 20.24 17.87
N LEU A 10 -44.28 21.35 17.19
CA LEU A 10 -43.50 21.75 16.01
C LEU A 10 -42.06 22.07 16.36
N VAL A 11 -41.81 22.83 17.43
CA VAL A 11 -40.44 23.14 17.89
C VAL A 11 -39.69 21.88 18.28
N GLN A 12 -40.32 20.95 19.01
CA GLN A 12 -39.73 19.66 19.37
C GLN A 12 -39.42 18.82 18.14
N LEU A 13 -40.33 18.76 17.16
CA LEU A 13 -40.12 18.06 15.90
C LEU A 13 -38.92 18.65 15.16
N THR A 14 -38.86 19.97 15.00
CA THR A 14 -37.71 20.64 14.36
C THR A 14 -36.42 20.37 15.11
N ALA A 15 -36.41 20.47 16.45
CA ALA A 15 -35.22 20.21 17.26
C ALA A 15 -34.72 18.76 17.10
N ILE A 16 -35.63 17.78 17.14
CA ILE A 16 -35.31 16.37 16.92
C ILE A 16 -34.80 16.16 15.49
N SER A 17 -35.47 16.72 14.48
CA SER A 17 -35.02 16.64 13.09
C SER A 17 -33.64 17.26 12.90
N SER A 18 -33.37 18.45 13.48
CA SER A 18 -32.07 19.10 13.43
C SER A 18 -30.99 18.25 14.10
N LEU A 19 -31.28 17.66 15.26
CA LEU A 19 -30.34 16.76 15.93
C LEU A 19 -30.05 15.52 15.08
N LEU A 20 -31.08 14.91 14.47
CA LEU A 20 -30.92 13.77 13.58
C LEU A 20 -30.06 14.12 12.37
N PHE A 21 -30.33 15.25 11.71
CA PHE A 21 -29.53 15.70 10.57
C PHE A 21 -28.09 16.00 10.98
N ALA A 22 -27.87 16.58 12.16
CA ALA A 22 -26.53 16.81 12.69
C ALA A 22 -25.77 15.50 12.92
N LEU A 23 -26.41 14.49 13.52
CA LEU A 23 -25.80 13.18 13.78
C LEU A 23 -25.46 12.44 12.48
N ILE A 24 -26.36 12.47 11.49
CA ILE A 24 -26.13 11.85 10.17
C ILE A 24 -24.99 12.57 9.44
N GLY A 25 -25.03 13.91 9.41
CA GLY A 25 -24.00 14.72 8.76
C GLY A 25 -22.62 14.53 9.39
N PHE A 26 -22.55 14.47 10.72
CA PHE A 26 -21.30 14.20 11.43
C PHE A 26 -20.77 12.79 11.13
N SER A 27 -21.63 11.77 11.22
CA SER A 27 -21.27 10.38 10.92
C SER A 27 -20.72 10.22 9.49
N TYR A 28 -21.37 10.83 8.50
CA TYR A 28 -20.91 10.83 7.12
C TYR A 28 -19.53 11.50 6.97
N ASN A 29 -19.33 12.65 7.62
CA ASN A 29 -18.03 13.35 7.57
C ASN A 29 -16.91 12.53 8.19
N VAL A 30 -17.15 11.86 9.34
CA VAL A 30 -16.17 10.98 9.99
C VAL A 30 -15.83 9.79 9.09
N TRP A 31 -16.84 9.11 8.54
CA TRP A 31 -16.61 7.98 7.63
C TRP A 31 -15.80 8.40 6.40
N ARG A 32 -16.17 9.51 5.76
CA ARG A 32 -15.49 10.01 4.56
C ARG A 32 -14.04 10.42 4.86
N MET A 33 -13.79 11.00 6.04
CA MET A 33 -12.44 11.34 6.48
C MET A 33 -11.59 10.07 6.68
N GLN A 34 -12.12 9.06 7.37
CA GLN A 34 -11.42 7.79 7.59
C GLN A 34 -11.09 7.07 6.28
N ALA A 35 -12.02 7.06 5.32
CA ALA A 35 -11.79 6.50 4.00
C ALA A 35 -10.66 7.23 3.25
N SER A 36 -10.65 8.57 3.30
CA SER A 36 -9.59 9.38 2.68
C SER A 36 -8.22 9.17 3.32
N GLU A 37 -8.17 9.07 4.65
CA GLU A 37 -6.93 8.79 5.40
C GLU A 37 -6.40 7.39 5.08
N HIS A 38 -7.28 6.39 5.03
CA HIS A 38 -6.91 5.04 4.63
C HIS A 38 -6.30 5.00 3.22
N ASN A 39 -6.91 5.69 2.25
CA ASN A 39 -6.40 5.76 0.88
C ASN A 39 -5.06 6.50 0.81
N ALA A 40 -4.88 7.56 1.60
CA ALA A 40 -3.60 8.26 1.70
C ALA A 40 -2.49 7.35 2.25
N ASN A 41 -2.75 6.61 3.34
CA ASN A 41 -1.79 5.68 3.92
C ASN A 41 -1.38 4.57 2.94
N ILE A 42 -2.35 4.00 2.20
CA ILE A 42 -2.05 2.99 1.17
C ILE A 42 -1.21 3.60 0.04
N ARG A 43 -1.53 4.81 -0.40
CA ARG A 43 -0.80 5.51 -1.46
C ARG A 43 0.65 5.77 -1.05
N ASP A 44 0.89 6.24 0.17
CA ASP A 44 2.22 6.55 0.68
C ASP A 44 3.07 5.28 0.78
N ALA A 45 2.52 4.20 1.33
CA ALA A 45 3.19 2.89 1.35
C ALA A 45 3.44 2.34 -0.06
N SER A 46 2.51 2.54 -1.00
CA SER A 46 2.65 2.10 -2.38
C SER A 46 3.80 2.82 -3.10
N PHE A 47 3.94 4.14 -2.92
CA PHE A 47 5.08 4.88 -3.48
C PHE A 47 6.41 4.48 -2.84
N GLU A 48 6.42 4.27 -1.53
CA GLU A 48 7.60 3.75 -0.84
C GLU A 48 7.99 2.37 -1.37
N MET A 49 7.03 1.46 -1.58
CA MET A 49 7.29 0.15 -2.20
C MET A 49 7.89 0.27 -3.60
N LEU A 50 7.37 1.18 -4.44
CA LEU A 50 7.93 1.41 -5.79
C LEU A 50 9.40 1.88 -5.72
N LEU A 51 9.73 2.76 -4.78
CA LEU A 51 11.10 3.20 -4.55
C LEU A 51 11.99 2.03 -4.11
N GLN A 52 11.55 1.26 -3.11
CA GLN A 52 12.30 0.10 -2.61
C GLN A 52 12.51 -0.98 -3.69
N LEU A 53 11.52 -1.19 -4.58
CA LEU A 53 11.63 -2.09 -5.73
C LEU A 53 12.69 -1.62 -6.73
N SER A 54 12.71 -0.33 -7.06
CA SER A 54 13.73 0.25 -7.94
C SER A 54 15.14 0.18 -7.33
N GLU A 55 15.27 0.40 -6.02
CA GLU A 55 16.56 0.26 -5.34
C GLU A 55 17.03 -1.20 -5.27
N LEU A 56 16.12 -2.16 -5.10
CA LEU A 56 16.44 -3.58 -5.17
C LEU A 56 16.95 -3.97 -6.56
N GLU A 57 16.29 -3.49 -7.62
CA GLU A 57 16.72 -3.71 -9.00
C GLU A 57 18.12 -3.14 -9.26
N LEU A 58 18.41 -1.93 -8.77
CA LEU A 58 19.74 -1.35 -8.82
C LEU A 58 20.80 -2.21 -8.10
N ILE A 59 20.48 -2.73 -6.91
CA ILE A 59 21.38 -3.65 -6.17
C ILE A 59 21.66 -4.90 -7.00
N ILE A 60 20.63 -5.46 -7.65
CA ILE A 60 20.78 -6.66 -8.47
C ILE A 60 21.71 -6.39 -9.66
N TYR A 61 21.49 -5.27 -10.36
CA TYR A 61 22.32 -4.90 -11.51
C TYR A 61 23.75 -4.58 -11.12
N ALA A 62 23.96 -3.86 -10.01
CA ALA A 62 25.30 -3.59 -9.49
C ALA A 62 26.04 -4.89 -9.13
N GLY A 63 25.33 -5.87 -8.55
CA GLY A 63 25.91 -7.16 -8.18
C GLY A 63 26.20 -8.09 -9.36
N HIS A 64 25.36 -8.06 -10.40
CA HIS A 64 25.45 -9.00 -11.52
C HIS A 64 26.21 -8.44 -12.73
N TYR A 65 25.97 -7.19 -13.12
CA TYR A 65 26.57 -6.59 -14.31
C TYR A 65 27.82 -5.77 -13.97
N ASP A 66 27.75 -4.95 -12.91
CA ASP A 66 28.87 -4.06 -12.56
C ASP A 66 29.92 -4.74 -11.68
N GLN A 67 29.63 -5.96 -11.19
CA GLN A 67 30.48 -6.72 -10.27
C GLN A 67 30.85 -5.93 -9.00
N ASP A 68 30.01 -4.97 -8.61
CA ASP A 68 30.20 -4.16 -7.40
C ASP A 68 29.68 -4.94 -6.17
N SER A 69 30.61 -5.59 -5.48
CA SER A 69 30.33 -6.35 -4.26
C SER A 69 29.81 -5.52 -3.07
N LYS A 70 30.03 -4.19 -3.07
CA LYS A 70 29.56 -3.29 -2.00
C LYS A 70 28.16 -2.78 -2.28
N LEU A 71 27.89 -2.30 -3.49
CA LEU A 71 26.57 -1.83 -3.89
C LEU A 71 25.61 -3.02 -4.07
N GLY A 72 26.04 -4.05 -4.80
CA GLY A 72 25.32 -5.30 -5.03
C GLY A 72 25.40 -6.31 -3.89
N SER A 73 25.56 -5.87 -2.65
CA SER A 73 25.63 -6.78 -1.50
C SER A 73 24.27 -7.49 -1.29
N PRO A 74 24.20 -8.84 -1.26
CA PRO A 74 22.95 -9.57 -1.02
C PRO A 74 22.26 -9.19 0.30
N ARG A 75 23.01 -8.73 1.31
CA ARG A 75 22.45 -8.22 2.56
C ARG A 75 21.57 -6.98 2.35
N LYS A 76 21.95 -6.10 1.42
CA LYS A 76 21.14 -4.92 1.07
C LYS A 76 19.84 -5.37 0.39
N GLY A 77 19.93 -6.35 -0.51
CA GLY A 77 18.75 -6.93 -1.16
C GLY A 77 17.77 -7.54 -0.16
N TRP A 78 18.24 -8.31 0.83
CA TRP A 78 17.39 -8.84 1.90
C TRP A 78 16.64 -7.75 2.69
N VAL A 79 17.29 -6.63 2.98
CA VAL A 79 16.65 -5.49 3.66
C VAL A 79 15.52 -4.92 2.79
N LYS A 80 15.78 -4.70 1.49
CA LYS A 80 14.78 -4.16 0.55
C LYS A 80 13.58 -5.10 0.39
N VAL A 81 13.85 -6.38 0.15
CA VAL A 81 12.80 -7.42 0.02
C VAL A 81 11.97 -7.55 1.30
N GLY A 82 12.62 -7.47 2.48
CA GLY A 82 11.93 -7.47 3.77
C GLY A 82 10.97 -6.29 3.90
N LEU A 83 11.46 -5.08 3.64
CA LEU A 83 10.65 -3.86 3.72
C LEU A 83 9.48 -3.86 2.72
N ILE A 84 9.69 -4.32 1.48
CA ILE A 84 8.63 -4.47 0.48
C ILE A 84 7.54 -5.43 1.00
N ASN A 85 7.94 -6.56 1.57
CA ASN A 85 7.01 -7.52 2.16
C ASN A 85 6.24 -6.93 3.34
N ASP A 86 6.90 -6.16 4.21
CA ASP A 86 6.27 -5.58 5.40
C ASP A 86 5.28 -4.46 5.03
N LEU A 87 5.65 -3.58 4.10
CA LEU A 87 4.76 -2.53 3.56
C LEU A 87 3.55 -3.11 2.84
N SER A 88 3.71 -4.27 2.19
CA SER A 88 2.60 -4.91 1.48
C SER A 88 1.42 -5.25 2.39
N LEU A 89 1.64 -5.47 3.70
CA LEU A 89 0.62 -5.94 4.64
C LEU A 89 -0.58 -4.99 4.79
N ILE A 90 -0.39 -3.68 4.54
CA ILE A 90 -1.46 -2.69 4.63
C ILE A 90 -2.13 -2.39 3.28
N THR A 91 -1.74 -3.12 2.23
CA THR A 91 -2.24 -2.97 0.86
C THR A 91 -3.27 -4.05 0.51
N THR A 92 -3.46 -4.36 -0.78
CA THR A 92 -4.40 -5.39 -1.23
C THR A 92 -3.82 -6.80 -1.15
N PRO A 93 -4.67 -7.85 -1.10
CA PRO A 93 -4.21 -9.24 -1.14
C PRO A 93 -3.35 -9.58 -2.36
N SER A 94 -3.60 -8.93 -3.51
CA SER A 94 -2.80 -9.15 -4.72
C SER A 94 -1.36 -8.68 -4.55
N VAL A 95 -1.17 -7.46 -4.04
CA VAL A 95 0.15 -6.89 -3.75
C VAL A 95 0.87 -7.70 -2.66
N GLN A 96 0.16 -8.11 -1.60
CA GLN A 96 0.72 -8.98 -0.55
C GLN A 96 1.23 -10.32 -1.11
N SER A 97 0.43 -10.98 -1.95
CA SER A 97 0.81 -12.25 -2.58
C SER A 97 2.04 -12.08 -3.47
N SER A 98 2.07 -11.04 -4.30
CA SER A 98 3.18 -10.75 -5.20
C SER A 98 4.47 -10.40 -4.43
N ALA A 99 4.38 -9.61 -3.36
CA ALA A 99 5.53 -9.28 -2.51
C ALA A 99 6.08 -10.51 -1.76
N LYS A 100 5.20 -11.39 -1.29
CA LYS A 100 5.60 -12.66 -0.70
C LYS A 100 6.32 -13.56 -1.71
N GLN A 101 5.83 -13.60 -2.95
CA GLN A 101 6.48 -14.35 -4.03
C GLN A 101 7.87 -13.77 -4.34
N LEU A 102 8.03 -12.44 -4.39
CA LEU A 102 9.34 -11.79 -4.50
C LEU A 102 10.30 -12.21 -3.40
N LYS A 103 9.82 -12.27 -2.15
CA LYS A 103 10.63 -12.73 -1.02
C LYS A 103 11.07 -14.19 -1.16
N GLN A 104 10.19 -15.06 -1.66
CA GLN A 104 10.52 -16.46 -1.91
C GLN A 104 11.53 -16.61 -3.06
N THR A 105 11.32 -15.93 -4.18
CA THR A 105 12.25 -15.92 -5.31
C THR A 105 13.62 -15.38 -4.87
N TRP A 106 13.66 -14.28 -4.12
CA TRP A 106 14.92 -13.79 -3.56
C TRP A 106 15.59 -14.84 -2.65
N GLN A 107 14.84 -15.50 -1.77
CA GLN A 107 15.36 -16.56 -0.90
C GLN A 107 16.00 -17.71 -1.67
N GLN A 108 15.43 -18.06 -2.82
CA GLN A 108 15.94 -19.13 -3.68
C GLN A 108 17.21 -18.72 -4.45
N HIS A 109 17.29 -17.46 -4.88
CA HIS A 109 18.29 -17.02 -5.86
C HIS A 109 19.41 -16.12 -5.31
N TRP A 110 19.31 -15.59 -4.08
CA TRP A 110 20.25 -14.58 -3.56
C TRP A 110 21.72 -15.01 -3.53
N GLN A 111 22.02 -16.31 -3.42
CA GLN A 111 23.40 -16.82 -3.39
C GLN A 111 24.06 -16.84 -4.78
N ASN A 112 23.24 -16.93 -5.82
CA ASN A 112 23.70 -17.25 -7.17
C ASN A 112 23.40 -16.15 -8.19
N TYR A 113 22.51 -15.20 -7.89
CA TYR A 113 22.10 -14.16 -8.84
C TYR A 113 23.28 -13.38 -9.43
N GLN A 114 24.31 -13.08 -8.63
CA GLN A 114 25.51 -12.37 -9.12
C GLN A 114 26.25 -13.14 -10.23
N ARG A 115 26.18 -14.47 -10.24
CA ARG A 115 26.91 -15.34 -11.18
C ARG A 115 26.01 -15.97 -12.26
N GLN A 116 24.70 -15.96 -12.06
CA GLN A 116 23.75 -16.66 -12.93
C GLN A 116 22.70 -15.70 -13.49
N GLN A 117 22.73 -15.49 -14.79
CA GLN A 117 21.76 -14.65 -15.51
C GLN A 117 20.31 -15.09 -15.25
N GLN A 118 20.06 -16.40 -15.22
CA GLN A 118 18.72 -16.93 -14.97
C GLN A 118 18.17 -16.46 -13.61
N SER A 119 18.96 -16.58 -12.55
CA SER A 119 18.60 -16.13 -11.20
C SER A 119 18.31 -14.62 -11.18
N THR A 120 19.11 -13.82 -11.88
CA THR A 120 18.87 -12.37 -12.02
C THR A 120 17.54 -12.08 -12.74
N ASN A 121 17.30 -12.73 -13.88
CA ASN A 121 16.08 -12.52 -14.67
C ASN A 121 14.81 -12.90 -13.90
N GLU A 122 14.85 -14.02 -13.16
CA GLU A 122 13.71 -14.48 -12.35
C GLU A 122 13.38 -13.50 -11.22
N ILE A 123 14.40 -12.93 -10.55
CA ILE A 123 14.17 -11.90 -9.53
C ILE A 123 13.61 -10.61 -10.16
N VAL A 124 14.19 -10.15 -11.27
CA VAL A 124 13.75 -8.91 -11.97
C VAL A 124 12.32 -9.05 -12.47
N ALA A 125 11.96 -10.19 -13.05
CA ALA A 125 10.58 -10.48 -13.48
C ALA A 125 9.60 -10.40 -12.29
N GLN A 126 10.01 -10.89 -11.12
CA GLN A 126 9.19 -10.82 -9.92
C GLN A 126 9.11 -9.39 -9.35
N ILE A 127 10.15 -8.58 -9.48
CA ILE A 127 10.11 -7.14 -9.16
C ILE A 127 9.09 -6.42 -10.05
N ASP A 128 9.11 -6.70 -11.36
CA ASP A 128 8.16 -6.13 -12.31
C ASP A 128 6.71 -6.54 -12.02
N GLN A 129 6.50 -7.79 -11.59
CA GLN A 129 5.17 -8.23 -11.17
C GLN A 129 4.68 -7.45 -9.95
N VAL A 130 5.48 -7.27 -8.91
CA VAL A 130 5.07 -6.47 -7.73
C VAL A 130 4.78 -5.03 -8.15
N ARG A 131 5.63 -4.45 -9.01
CA ARG A 131 5.45 -3.10 -9.55
C ARG A 131 4.14 -2.95 -10.33
N ALA A 132 3.76 -3.96 -11.11
CA ALA A 132 2.49 -3.98 -11.83
C ALA A 132 1.30 -4.00 -10.87
N GLU A 133 1.31 -4.86 -9.85
CA GLU A 133 0.24 -4.94 -8.83
C GLU A 133 0.10 -3.63 -8.06
N VAL A 134 1.21 -3.02 -7.65
CA VAL A 134 1.19 -1.72 -6.95
C VAL A 134 0.63 -0.61 -7.83
N ARG A 135 0.95 -0.60 -9.14
CA ARG A 135 0.39 0.36 -10.09
C ARG A 135 -1.11 0.15 -10.31
N LEU A 136 -1.60 -1.10 -10.29
CA LEU A 136 -3.03 -1.39 -10.36
C LEU A 136 -3.73 -0.86 -9.11
N LEU A 137 -3.20 -1.16 -7.93
CA LEU A 137 -3.70 -0.63 -6.67
C LEU A 137 -3.81 0.90 -6.69
N LEU A 138 -2.75 1.61 -7.10
CA LEU A 138 -2.75 3.07 -7.16
C LEU A 138 -3.84 3.65 -8.09
N LYS A 139 -4.25 2.92 -9.13
CA LYS A 139 -5.35 3.35 -10.02
C LYS A 139 -6.72 3.21 -9.38
N ASP A 140 -6.86 2.32 -8.40
CA ASP A 140 -8.13 2.00 -7.74
C ASP A 140 -8.38 2.86 -6.49
N LEU A 141 -7.36 3.60 -6.01
CA LEU A 141 -7.51 4.54 -4.90
C LEU A 141 -8.26 5.79 -5.36
N ASN A 142 -9.41 6.07 -4.72
CA ASN A 142 -10.23 7.28 -4.93
C ASN A 142 -9.98 8.35 -3.88
#